data_AF-A0A2A2ZAV8-F1
#
_entry.id   AF-A0A2A2ZAV8-F1
#
_cell.length_a   1.000
_cell.length_b   1.000
_cell.length_c   1.000
_cell.angle_alpha   90.00
_cell.angle_beta   90.00
_cell.angle_gamma   90.00
#
_symmetry.space_group_name_H-M   'P 1'
#
loop_
_entity.id
_entity.type
_entity.pdbx_description
1 polymer ?
#
loop_
_entity_poly.entity_id
_entity_poly.type
_entity_poly.pdbx_seq_one_letter_code
_entity_poly.pdbx_strand_id
1 'polypeptide(L)'
;MSSSTPRCRIVYDDEFRSDFAEGLRRDPSTEAMQRGFEELADTLGKLVDRPDEVALVVAVSLASAVQRRQPGLAYHSDRGTGTVAARTMRRTDGDIEVIIESGFLTEVDAYGQGRFTAAGQPQLSRRGLAQMRKTIIHEAQHATMHQRNSGYDQFEVSKHASDYPRWDYAVAAKILDEYRAEWNAAQHDSRQPPSVNDTLDVLEHLGSELAAADARYQAAPTPVAVATLMEDVYNACAAYWTWIAYWAAQFRGNQILVGAEIQNLNLWKRYVGSTWAALIQILDEVPIEDLGAPEAKLRQAAARVARHWVPQSLHQIGFRHVVTPGGEAFYIDHYDFPSERS
;
A
#
# COMPACT_ATOMS: atom_id res chain seq x y z
N MET A 1 -27.99 -23.97 -5.66
CA MET A 1 -28.22 -23.05 -4.53
C MET A 1 -27.82 -21.66 -4.99
N SER A 2 -28.64 -20.65 -4.68
CA SER A 2 -28.76 -19.35 -5.38
C SER A 2 -27.44 -18.69 -5.81
N SER A 3 -27.25 -18.53 -7.13
CA SER A 3 -26.27 -17.60 -7.71
C SER A 3 -26.91 -16.22 -7.69
N SER A 4 -26.64 -15.45 -6.63
CA SER A 4 -26.92 -14.02 -6.63
C SER A 4 -25.86 -13.34 -7.47
N THR A 5 -26.27 -12.54 -8.46
CA THR A 5 -25.35 -11.68 -9.21
C THR A 5 -24.48 -10.89 -8.23
N PRO A 6 -23.14 -10.86 -8.38
CA PRO A 6 -22.26 -10.13 -7.48
C PRO A 6 -22.64 -8.65 -7.46
N ARG A 7 -22.56 -8.04 -6.27
CA ARG A 7 -23.00 -6.65 -6.04
C ARG A 7 -22.16 -5.62 -6.79
N CYS A 8 -20.84 -5.84 -6.86
CA CYS A 8 -19.96 -5.09 -7.74
C CYS A 8 -19.81 -5.79 -9.08
N ARG A 9 -19.70 -5.02 -10.16
CA ARG A 9 -19.42 -5.56 -11.49
C ARG A 9 -18.00 -6.13 -11.55
N ILE A 10 -17.83 -7.25 -12.25
CA ILE A 10 -16.53 -7.81 -12.58
C ILE A 10 -16.15 -7.36 -13.99
N VAL A 11 -14.96 -6.77 -14.12
CA VAL A 11 -14.38 -6.36 -15.39
C VAL A 11 -13.08 -7.12 -15.58
N TYR A 12 -12.90 -7.72 -16.75
CA TYR A 12 -11.62 -8.32 -17.13
C TYR A 12 -10.79 -7.25 -17.84
N ASP A 13 -9.58 -7.02 -17.39
CA ASP A 13 -8.68 -6.03 -17.99
C ASP A 13 -8.24 -6.46 -19.40
N ASP A 14 -7.94 -5.51 -20.30
CA ASP A 14 -7.72 -5.73 -21.74
C ASP A 14 -6.60 -6.74 -22.06
N GLU A 15 -5.66 -6.96 -21.15
CA GLU A 15 -4.60 -7.99 -21.31
C GLU A 15 -5.09 -9.42 -21.05
N PHE A 16 -6.27 -9.62 -20.47
CA PHE A 16 -6.95 -10.90 -20.56
C PHE A 16 -7.28 -11.16 -22.02
N ARG A 17 -6.48 -11.99 -22.69
CA ARG A 17 -6.80 -12.42 -24.06
C ARG A 17 -8.26 -12.89 -24.11
N SER A 18 -8.98 -12.47 -25.15
CA SER A 18 -10.41 -12.73 -25.29
C SER A 18 -10.76 -14.23 -25.24
N ASP A 19 -9.84 -15.10 -25.71
CA ASP A 19 -9.97 -16.55 -25.65
C ASP A 19 -9.84 -17.13 -24.22
N PHE A 20 -9.02 -16.52 -23.36
CA PHE A 20 -8.86 -16.94 -21.96
C PHE A 20 -10.03 -16.47 -21.08
N ALA A 21 -10.48 -15.21 -21.23
CA ALA A 21 -11.66 -14.71 -20.52
C ALA A 21 -12.96 -15.41 -20.96
N GLU A 22 -13.08 -15.78 -22.25
CA GLU A 22 -14.17 -16.64 -22.72
C GLU A 22 -14.02 -18.09 -22.24
N GLY A 23 -12.79 -18.62 -22.18
CA GLY A 23 -12.48 -19.94 -21.62
C GLY A 23 -12.88 -20.08 -20.15
N LEU A 24 -12.57 -19.07 -19.32
CA LEU A 24 -12.99 -18.99 -17.91
C LEU A 24 -14.52 -18.99 -17.71
N ARG A 25 -15.29 -18.55 -18.72
CA ARG A 25 -16.76 -18.52 -18.66
C ARG A 25 -17.41 -19.79 -19.24
N ARG A 26 -16.73 -20.51 -20.14
CA ARG A 26 -17.29 -21.64 -20.89
C ARG A 26 -16.78 -23.01 -20.43
N ASP A 27 -15.66 -23.09 -19.72
CA ASP A 27 -15.06 -24.35 -19.28
C ASP A 27 -15.48 -24.69 -17.83
N PRO A 28 -16.19 -25.81 -17.59
CA PRO A 28 -16.56 -26.25 -16.24
C PRO A 28 -15.38 -26.40 -15.27
N SER A 29 -14.17 -26.65 -15.79
CA SER A 29 -12.95 -26.77 -14.98
C SER A 29 -12.45 -25.44 -14.42
N THR A 30 -12.94 -24.32 -14.95
CA THR A 30 -12.63 -22.94 -14.49
C THR A 30 -13.67 -22.37 -13.54
N GLU A 31 -14.79 -23.07 -13.31
CA GLU A 31 -15.86 -22.62 -12.42
C GLU A 31 -15.35 -22.25 -11.02
N ALA A 32 -14.32 -22.94 -10.52
CA ALA A 32 -13.74 -22.60 -9.23
C ALA A 32 -13.11 -21.20 -9.23
N MET A 33 -12.36 -20.85 -10.28
CA MET A 33 -11.74 -19.54 -10.43
C MET A 33 -12.80 -18.45 -10.59
N GLN A 34 -13.79 -18.69 -11.46
CA GLN A 34 -14.91 -17.77 -11.67
C GLN A 34 -15.69 -17.52 -10.36
N ARG A 35 -15.99 -18.56 -9.58
CA ARG A 35 -16.59 -18.43 -8.25
C ARG A 35 -15.70 -17.65 -7.29
N GLY A 36 -14.38 -17.78 -7.40
CA GLY A 36 -13.42 -16.97 -6.65
C GLY A 36 -13.56 -15.48 -6.96
N PHE A 37 -13.63 -15.11 -8.24
CA PHE A 37 -13.86 -13.70 -8.62
C PHE A 37 -15.22 -13.18 -8.16
N GLU A 38 -16.27 -13.98 -8.29
CA GLU A 38 -17.62 -13.64 -7.81
C GLU A 38 -17.66 -13.42 -6.29
N GLU A 39 -16.95 -14.26 -5.54
CA GLU A 39 -16.82 -14.12 -4.08
C GLU A 39 -16.10 -12.82 -3.69
N LEU A 40 -15.01 -12.47 -4.39
CA LEU A 40 -14.27 -11.23 -4.16
C LEU A 40 -15.13 -10.01 -4.51
N ALA A 41 -15.85 -10.05 -5.64
CA ALA A 41 -16.72 -8.94 -6.06
C ALA A 41 -17.92 -8.76 -5.12
N ASP A 42 -18.50 -9.85 -4.61
CA ASP A 42 -19.56 -9.80 -3.60
C ASP A 42 -19.02 -9.29 -2.24
N THR A 43 -17.81 -9.69 -1.86
CA THR A 43 -17.14 -9.15 -0.66
C THR A 43 -16.95 -7.64 -0.78
N LEU A 44 -16.41 -7.16 -1.90
CA LEU A 44 -16.24 -5.74 -2.18
C LEU A 44 -17.57 -4.98 -2.10
N GLY A 45 -18.60 -5.47 -2.80
CA GLY A 45 -19.92 -4.83 -2.83
C GLY A 45 -20.72 -4.91 -1.54
N LYS A 46 -20.26 -5.65 -0.53
CA LYS A 46 -20.82 -5.61 0.84
C LYS A 46 -20.20 -4.53 1.71
N LEU A 47 -19.00 -4.05 1.36
CA LEU A 47 -18.19 -3.17 2.20
C LEU A 47 -18.19 -1.72 1.73
N VAL A 48 -18.47 -1.46 0.45
CA VAL A 48 -18.57 -0.11 -0.11
C VAL A 48 -19.99 0.47 0.01
N ASP A 49 -20.11 1.79 0.03
CA ASP A 49 -21.40 2.49 0.19
C ASP A 49 -22.30 2.35 -1.05
N ARG A 50 -21.71 2.47 -2.24
CA ARG A 50 -22.41 2.43 -3.54
C ARG A 50 -21.77 1.40 -4.47
N PRO A 51 -22.17 0.12 -4.40
CA PRO A 51 -21.51 -0.96 -5.14
C PRO A 51 -21.56 -0.82 -6.67
N ASP A 52 -22.55 -0.09 -7.19
CA ASP A 52 -22.73 0.20 -8.61
C ASP A 52 -21.69 1.17 -9.19
N GLU A 53 -21.07 2.00 -8.34
CA GLU A 53 -19.96 2.89 -8.71
C GLU A 53 -18.59 2.19 -8.63
N VAL A 54 -18.54 0.93 -8.17
CA VAL A 54 -17.28 0.20 -7.91
C VAL A 54 -17.19 -1.07 -8.77
N ALA A 55 -16.07 -1.23 -9.45
CA ALA A 55 -15.75 -2.42 -10.23
C ALA A 55 -14.62 -3.23 -9.59
N LEU A 56 -14.76 -4.56 -9.57
CA LEU A 56 -13.61 -5.45 -9.41
C LEU A 56 -12.98 -5.67 -10.78
N VAL A 57 -11.76 -5.16 -10.98
CA VAL A 57 -11.01 -5.37 -12.22
C VAL A 57 -10.03 -6.52 -12.02
N VAL A 58 -10.16 -7.57 -12.83
CA VAL A 58 -9.27 -8.73 -12.81
C VAL A 58 -8.20 -8.54 -13.89
N ALA A 59 -6.95 -8.35 -13.47
CA ALA A 59 -5.80 -8.13 -14.34
C ALA A 59 -4.86 -9.34 -14.39
N VAL A 60 -4.17 -9.51 -15.51
CA VAL A 60 -3.06 -10.48 -15.63
C VAL A 60 -1.82 -9.93 -14.91
N SER A 61 -1.55 -8.64 -15.10
CA SER A 61 -0.48 -7.89 -14.45
C SER A 61 -1.10 -6.66 -13.80
N LEU A 62 -1.00 -6.55 -12.47
CA LEU A 62 -1.46 -5.34 -11.78
C LEU A 62 -0.69 -4.12 -12.30
N ALA A 63 0.61 -4.27 -12.52
CA ALA A 63 1.45 -3.15 -12.88
C ALA A 63 1.09 -2.55 -14.24
N SER A 64 0.87 -3.41 -15.23
CA SER A 64 0.42 -3.00 -16.55
C SER A 64 -0.97 -2.35 -16.52
N ALA A 65 -1.89 -2.92 -15.74
CA ALA A 65 -3.26 -2.41 -15.60
C ALA A 65 -3.29 -1.00 -14.97
N VAL A 66 -2.45 -0.76 -13.97
CA VAL A 66 -2.27 0.57 -13.35
C VAL A 66 -1.62 1.54 -14.34
N GLN A 67 -0.57 1.11 -15.04
CA GLN A 67 0.17 1.95 -15.98
C GLN A 67 -0.71 2.46 -17.14
N ARG A 68 -1.65 1.64 -17.62
CA ARG A 68 -2.65 2.04 -18.63
C ARG A 68 -3.57 3.15 -18.16
N ARG A 69 -3.91 3.16 -16.86
CA ARG A 69 -4.80 4.15 -16.23
C ARG A 69 -4.06 5.43 -15.86
N GLN A 70 -2.77 5.33 -15.57
CA GLN A 70 -1.89 6.45 -15.27
C GLN A 70 -0.69 6.48 -16.23
N PRO A 71 -0.93 6.81 -17.52
CA PRO A 71 0.15 6.89 -18.49
C PRO A 71 1.11 8.03 -18.09
N GLY A 72 2.37 7.69 -17.85
CA GLY A 72 3.43 8.65 -17.50
C GLY A 72 4.01 8.51 -16.09
N LEU A 73 3.43 7.66 -15.23
CA LEU A 73 4.02 7.32 -13.94
C LEU A 73 4.45 5.85 -13.96
N ALA A 74 5.76 5.57 -13.91
CA ALA A 74 6.25 4.20 -13.83
C ALA A 74 5.66 3.50 -12.60
N TYR A 75 5.12 2.30 -12.78
CA TYR A 75 4.55 1.51 -11.70
C TYR A 75 5.10 0.08 -11.69
N HIS A 76 5.49 -0.37 -10.50
CA HIS A 76 5.88 -1.74 -10.21
C HIS A 76 4.98 -2.28 -9.09
N SER A 77 4.74 -3.59 -9.04
CA SER A 77 4.00 -4.24 -7.95
C SER A 77 4.91 -4.69 -6.81
N ASP A 78 6.21 -4.82 -7.06
CA ASP A 78 7.23 -5.19 -6.07
C ASP A 78 7.43 -4.06 -5.03
N ARG A 79 7.48 -4.43 -3.75
CA ARG A 79 7.71 -3.56 -2.59
C ARG A 79 8.85 -4.08 -1.71
N GLY A 80 9.72 -4.93 -2.26
CA GLY A 80 10.88 -5.51 -1.60
C GLY A 80 10.51 -6.65 -0.65
N THR A 81 9.73 -6.36 0.39
CA THR A 81 9.26 -7.36 1.35
C THR A 81 7.96 -8.06 0.95
N GLY A 82 7.42 -7.69 -0.21
CA GLY A 82 6.18 -8.26 -0.69
C GLY A 82 5.77 -7.70 -2.04
N THR A 83 4.60 -8.13 -2.49
CA THR A 83 4.03 -7.68 -3.75
C THR A 83 2.63 -7.14 -3.50
N VAL A 84 2.34 -5.98 -4.08
CA VAL A 84 0.99 -5.41 -4.06
C VAL A 84 0.08 -6.29 -4.90
N ALA A 85 -0.88 -6.94 -4.27
CA ALA A 85 -1.81 -7.87 -4.93
C ALA A 85 -3.06 -7.18 -5.49
N ALA A 86 -3.38 -5.98 -4.99
CA ALA A 86 -4.49 -5.18 -5.48
C ALA A 86 -4.22 -3.67 -5.35
N ARG A 87 -4.98 -2.86 -6.10
CA ARG A 87 -4.94 -1.40 -5.98
C ARG A 87 -6.30 -0.78 -6.30
N THR A 88 -6.75 0.13 -5.45
CA THR A 88 -7.90 1.00 -5.72
C THR A 88 -7.48 2.22 -6.56
N MET A 89 -8.26 2.53 -7.58
CA MET A 89 -8.08 3.71 -8.42
C MET A 89 -9.42 4.38 -8.70
N ARG A 90 -9.44 5.72 -8.66
CA ARG A 90 -10.57 6.51 -9.17
C ARG A 90 -10.33 6.85 -10.63
N ARG A 91 -11.32 6.60 -11.48
CA ARG A 91 -11.34 6.98 -12.89
C ARG A 91 -11.79 8.43 -13.07
N THR A 92 -11.48 9.00 -14.23
CA THR A 92 -11.86 10.38 -14.58
C THR A 92 -13.37 10.58 -14.73
N ASP A 93 -14.12 9.52 -15.05
CA ASP A 93 -15.59 9.52 -15.11
C ASP A 93 -16.25 9.41 -13.72
N GLY A 94 -15.46 9.26 -12.66
CA GLY A 94 -15.93 9.19 -11.28
C GLY A 94 -16.09 7.76 -10.74
N ASP A 95 -16.08 6.75 -11.61
CA ASP A 95 -16.12 5.34 -11.21
C ASP A 95 -14.85 4.94 -10.43
N ILE A 96 -14.97 3.93 -9.58
CA ILE A 96 -13.86 3.41 -8.80
C ILE A 96 -13.57 1.97 -9.23
N GLU A 97 -12.30 1.65 -9.41
CA GLU A 97 -11.83 0.33 -9.78
C GLU A 97 -10.93 -0.22 -8.67
N VAL A 98 -11.27 -1.41 -8.16
CA VAL A 98 -10.37 -2.22 -7.34
C VAL A 98 -9.75 -3.26 -8.25
N ILE A 99 -8.48 -3.06 -8.60
CA ILE A 99 -7.75 -3.91 -9.54
C ILE A 99 -7.03 -5.00 -8.76
N ILE A 100 -7.23 -6.27 -9.12
CA ILE A 100 -6.52 -7.41 -8.56
C ILE A 100 -5.67 -8.11 -9.62
N GLU A 101 -4.57 -8.72 -9.20
CA GLU A 101 -3.78 -9.59 -10.07
C GLU A 101 -4.21 -11.06 -9.92
N SER A 102 -4.72 -11.61 -11.02
CA SER A 102 -5.26 -12.98 -11.09
C SER A 102 -4.23 -14.08 -10.81
N GLY A 103 -2.94 -13.78 -11.01
CA GLY A 103 -1.83 -14.69 -10.66
C GLY A 103 -1.86 -15.13 -9.19
N PHE A 104 -2.25 -14.23 -8.27
CA PHE A 104 -2.37 -14.55 -6.84
C PHE A 104 -3.49 -15.56 -6.51
N LEU A 105 -4.43 -15.77 -7.43
CA LEU A 105 -5.49 -16.77 -7.27
C LEU A 105 -5.14 -18.11 -7.89
N THR A 106 -3.98 -18.24 -8.55
CA THR A 106 -3.55 -19.49 -9.17
C THR A 106 -2.76 -20.33 -8.17
N GLU A 107 -3.13 -21.59 -7.99
CA GLU A 107 -2.39 -22.55 -7.18
C GLU A 107 -1.02 -22.78 -7.80
N VAL A 108 0.03 -22.85 -6.98
CA VAL A 108 1.39 -23.13 -7.43
C VAL A 108 1.91 -24.44 -6.85
N ASP A 109 2.83 -25.09 -7.55
CA ASP A 109 3.54 -26.25 -7.04
C ASP A 109 4.69 -25.87 -6.10
N ALA A 110 5.45 -26.88 -5.64
CA ALA A 110 6.57 -26.68 -4.71
C ALA A 110 7.72 -25.83 -5.30
N TYR A 111 7.74 -25.63 -6.62
CA TYR A 111 8.73 -24.83 -7.33
C TYR A 111 8.18 -23.45 -7.75
N GLY A 112 6.97 -23.10 -7.29
CA GLY A 112 6.32 -21.84 -7.63
C GLY A 112 5.72 -21.82 -9.04
N GLN A 113 5.63 -22.96 -9.73
CA GLN A 113 5.02 -23.03 -11.06
C GLN A 113 3.49 -23.15 -10.92
N GLY A 114 2.76 -22.39 -11.73
CA GLY A 114 1.29 -22.45 -11.75
C GLY A 114 0.79 -23.87 -12.03
N ARG A 115 -0.19 -24.31 -11.26
CA ARG A 115 -0.88 -25.58 -11.46
C ARG A 115 -2.08 -25.37 -12.37
N PHE A 116 -2.10 -26.13 -13.44
CA PHE A 116 -3.15 -26.10 -14.44
C PHE A 116 -3.91 -27.42 -14.48
N THR A 117 -5.17 -27.40 -14.90
CA THR A 117 -5.95 -28.61 -15.19
C THR A 117 -5.41 -29.30 -16.44
N ALA A 118 -5.87 -30.51 -16.74
CA ALA A 118 -5.53 -31.20 -17.98
C ALA A 118 -5.93 -30.40 -19.25
N ALA A 119 -6.90 -29.48 -19.13
CA ALA A 119 -7.32 -28.57 -20.19
C ALA A 119 -6.49 -27.27 -20.26
N GLY A 120 -5.42 -27.15 -19.46
CA GLY A 120 -4.53 -25.98 -19.43
C GLY A 120 -5.08 -24.77 -18.66
N GLN A 121 -6.10 -24.97 -17.82
CA GLN A 121 -6.77 -23.89 -17.08
C GLN A 121 -6.20 -23.72 -15.67
N PRO A 122 -6.06 -22.50 -15.12
CA PRO A 122 -5.48 -22.31 -13.79
C PRO A 122 -6.36 -22.92 -12.70
N GLN A 123 -5.75 -23.64 -11.77
CA GLN A 123 -6.44 -24.12 -10.59
C GLN A 123 -6.50 -23.01 -9.54
N LEU A 124 -7.67 -22.82 -8.92
CA LEU A 124 -7.84 -21.82 -7.87
C LEU A 124 -7.02 -22.18 -6.62
N SER A 125 -6.19 -21.25 -6.15
CA SER A 125 -5.57 -21.33 -4.85
C SER A 125 -6.54 -20.92 -3.75
N ARG A 126 -6.84 -21.82 -2.81
CA ARG A 126 -7.65 -21.49 -1.62
C ARG A 126 -6.93 -20.53 -0.68
N ARG A 127 -5.61 -20.68 -0.56
CA ARG A 127 -4.76 -19.76 0.20
C ARG A 127 -4.71 -18.39 -0.48
N GLY A 128 -4.48 -18.37 -1.80
CA GLY A 128 -4.49 -17.15 -2.60
C GLY A 128 -5.81 -16.39 -2.51
N LEU A 129 -6.94 -17.10 -2.62
CA LEU A 129 -8.27 -16.51 -2.43
C LEU A 129 -8.46 -15.92 -1.03
N ALA A 130 -8.06 -16.62 0.03
CA ALA A 130 -8.17 -16.13 1.39
C ALA A 130 -7.32 -14.86 1.61
N GLN A 131 -6.11 -14.82 1.06
CA GLN A 131 -5.24 -13.64 1.10
C GLN A 131 -5.84 -12.48 0.32
N MET A 132 -6.30 -12.72 -0.92
CA MET A 132 -6.94 -11.71 -1.75
C MET A 132 -8.22 -11.17 -1.11
N ARG A 133 -8.97 -11.98 -0.37
CA ARG A 133 -10.14 -11.52 0.39
C ARG A 133 -9.75 -10.46 1.43
N LYS A 134 -8.64 -10.68 2.17
CA LYS A 134 -8.11 -9.67 3.11
C LYS A 134 -7.72 -8.39 2.38
N THR A 135 -7.04 -8.51 1.24
CA THR A 135 -6.67 -7.36 0.41
C THR A 135 -7.92 -6.61 -0.09
N ILE A 136 -8.96 -7.30 -0.56
CA ILE A 136 -10.22 -6.66 -0.99
C ILE A 136 -10.92 -5.93 0.16
N ILE A 137 -10.88 -6.48 1.38
CA ILE A 137 -11.43 -5.80 2.57
C ILE A 137 -10.72 -4.47 2.81
N HIS A 138 -9.39 -4.44 2.65
CA HIS A 138 -8.57 -3.23 2.75
C HIS A 138 -8.87 -2.24 1.61
N GLU A 139 -8.85 -2.70 0.36
CA GLU A 139 -9.14 -1.86 -0.81
C GLU A 139 -10.57 -1.29 -0.80
N ALA A 140 -11.54 -2.02 -0.23
CA ALA A 140 -12.90 -1.51 -0.04
C ALA A 140 -12.94 -0.25 0.84
N GLN A 141 -12.00 -0.09 1.78
CA GLN A 141 -11.90 1.12 2.59
C GLN A 141 -11.41 2.29 1.76
N HIS A 142 -10.41 2.10 0.89
CA HIS A 142 -9.99 3.12 -0.06
C HIS A 142 -11.11 3.50 -1.03
N ALA A 143 -11.85 2.51 -1.54
CA ALA A 143 -13.00 2.76 -2.40
C ALA A 143 -14.06 3.60 -1.67
N THR A 144 -14.38 3.26 -0.42
CA THR A 144 -15.32 4.03 0.40
C THR A 144 -14.83 5.45 0.67
N MET A 145 -13.53 5.64 0.97
CA MET A 145 -12.93 6.96 1.10
C MET A 145 -13.05 7.76 -0.21
N HIS A 146 -12.89 7.12 -1.37
CA HIS A 146 -13.12 7.79 -2.64
C HIS A 146 -14.58 8.19 -2.86
N GLN A 147 -15.54 7.33 -2.52
CA GLN A 147 -16.98 7.60 -2.63
C GLN A 147 -17.41 8.80 -1.78
N ARG A 148 -16.77 8.96 -0.61
CA ARG A 148 -17.02 10.04 0.34
C ARG A 148 -16.15 11.27 0.12
N ASN A 149 -15.30 11.26 -0.89
CA ASN A 149 -14.30 12.28 -1.21
C ASN A 149 -13.38 12.67 -0.03
N SER A 150 -12.88 11.65 0.67
CA SER A 150 -12.11 11.79 1.90
C SER A 150 -10.75 11.08 1.87
N GLY A 151 -10.35 10.55 0.70
CA GLY A 151 -8.99 10.05 0.46
C GLY A 151 -8.02 11.22 0.35
N TYR A 152 -6.82 11.07 0.90
CA TYR A 152 -5.83 12.14 0.85
C TYR A 152 -5.26 12.38 -0.55
N ASP A 153 -5.29 11.35 -1.40
CA ASP A 153 -4.93 11.45 -2.82
C ASP A 153 -5.85 12.40 -3.63
N GLN A 154 -7.02 12.73 -3.09
CA GLN A 154 -7.96 13.66 -3.70
C GLN A 154 -7.69 15.13 -3.35
N PHE A 155 -6.89 15.38 -2.31
CA PHE A 155 -6.52 16.73 -1.94
C PHE A 155 -5.36 17.18 -2.84
N GLU A 156 -5.60 18.17 -3.70
CA GLU A 156 -4.55 18.74 -4.54
C GLU A 156 -3.40 19.27 -3.68
N VAL A 157 -2.30 18.52 -3.63
CA VAL A 157 -1.04 18.91 -2.97
C VAL A 157 -0.55 20.25 -3.53
N SER A 158 -0.79 20.52 -4.81
CA SER A 158 -0.42 21.75 -5.51
C SER A 158 -1.12 23.01 -4.98
N LYS A 159 -2.36 22.93 -4.49
CA LYS A 159 -3.09 24.08 -3.94
C LYS A 159 -2.52 24.57 -2.61
N HIS A 160 -1.67 23.77 -1.97
CA HIS A 160 -1.11 24.02 -0.63
C HIS A 160 0.40 23.76 -0.54
N ALA A 161 1.05 23.63 -1.69
CA ALA A 161 2.49 23.38 -1.80
C ALA A 161 3.36 24.51 -1.20
N SER A 162 2.77 25.68 -0.92
CA SER A 162 3.45 26.78 -0.22
C SER A 162 3.70 26.49 1.27
N ASP A 163 2.95 25.56 1.86
CA ASP A 163 2.89 25.42 3.32
C ASP A 163 3.72 24.24 3.87
N TYR A 164 4.22 23.38 2.96
CA TYR A 164 4.93 22.12 3.26
C TYR A 164 5.85 21.71 2.11
N PRO A 165 6.97 21.00 2.38
CA PRO A 165 7.68 20.25 1.35
C PRO A 165 6.73 19.27 0.68
N ARG A 166 6.66 19.30 -0.66
CA ARG A 166 5.72 18.48 -1.45
C ARG A 166 5.84 16.99 -1.12
N TRP A 167 7.08 16.51 -0.96
CA TRP A 167 7.39 15.12 -0.65
C TRP A 167 6.87 14.71 0.74
N ASP A 168 7.10 15.52 1.76
CA ASP A 168 6.66 15.25 3.14
C ASP A 168 5.14 15.15 3.24
N TYR A 169 4.43 16.05 2.57
CA TYR A 169 2.98 16.01 2.56
C TYR A 169 2.44 14.81 1.79
N ALA A 170 3.05 14.46 0.64
CA ALA A 170 2.63 13.31 -0.16
C ALA A 170 2.79 11.98 0.61
N VAL A 171 3.89 11.79 1.34
CA VAL A 171 4.07 10.58 2.16
C VAL A 171 3.19 10.59 3.40
N ALA A 172 2.98 11.75 4.03
CA ALA A 172 2.05 11.89 5.16
C ALA A 172 0.61 11.52 4.77
N ALA A 173 0.15 12.01 3.61
CA ALA A 173 -1.13 11.65 3.00
C ALA A 173 -1.26 10.13 2.84
N LYS A 174 -0.24 9.51 2.25
CA LYS A 174 -0.20 8.04 2.07
C LYS A 174 -0.28 7.31 3.40
N ILE A 175 0.58 7.64 4.38
CA ILE A 175 0.58 7.03 5.72
C ILE A 175 -0.81 7.06 6.35
N LEU A 176 -1.51 8.18 6.22
CA LEU A 176 -2.82 8.37 6.85
C LEU A 176 -3.95 7.64 6.12
N ASP A 177 -3.92 7.58 4.78
CA ASP A 177 -4.88 6.76 4.01
C ASP A 177 -4.71 5.28 4.35
N GLU A 178 -3.47 4.79 4.33
CA GLU A 178 -3.13 3.39 4.62
C GLU A 178 -3.48 3.01 6.06
N TYR A 179 -3.21 3.91 7.03
CA TYR A 179 -3.60 3.72 8.43
C TYR A 179 -5.12 3.60 8.60
N ARG A 180 -5.89 4.49 7.96
CA ARG A 180 -7.36 4.48 8.03
C ARG A 180 -7.94 3.25 7.37
N ALA A 181 -7.42 2.88 6.19
CA ALA A 181 -7.85 1.69 5.48
C ALA A 181 -7.56 0.43 6.29
N GLU A 182 -6.33 0.26 6.76
CA GLU A 182 -5.93 -0.93 7.51
C GLU A 182 -6.68 -1.07 8.83
N TRP A 183 -6.91 0.03 9.56
CA TRP A 183 -7.62 -0.05 10.83
C TRP A 183 -9.07 -0.52 10.66
N ASN A 184 -9.76 -0.03 9.62
CA ASN A 184 -11.13 -0.45 9.31
C ASN A 184 -11.16 -1.88 8.78
N ALA A 185 -10.21 -2.24 7.91
CA ALA A 185 -10.07 -3.61 7.41
C ALA A 185 -9.88 -4.62 8.54
N ALA A 186 -9.07 -4.27 9.53
CA ALA A 186 -8.80 -5.08 10.72
C ALA A 186 -9.99 -5.24 11.68
N GLN A 187 -11.15 -4.58 11.42
CA GLN A 187 -12.41 -4.88 12.12
C GLN A 187 -13.18 -6.02 11.47
N HIS A 188 -12.91 -6.32 10.20
CA HIS A 188 -13.57 -7.36 9.42
C HIS A 188 -12.78 -8.69 9.40
N ASP A 189 -11.50 -8.63 9.74
CA ASP A 189 -10.64 -9.80 9.92
C ASP A 189 -10.03 -9.80 11.33
N SER A 190 -9.48 -10.92 11.78
CA SER A 190 -8.73 -10.94 13.04
C SER A 190 -7.51 -10.02 12.94
N ARG A 191 -7.31 -9.16 13.94
CA ARG A 191 -6.05 -8.41 14.06
C ARG A 191 -4.88 -9.37 14.15
N GLN A 192 -3.89 -9.17 13.28
CA GLN A 192 -2.67 -9.96 13.23
C GLN A 192 -1.48 -9.02 13.35
N PRO A 193 -1.06 -8.68 14.59
CA PRO A 193 0.15 -7.91 14.80
C PRO A 193 1.35 -8.55 14.09
N PRO A 194 2.32 -7.76 13.61
CA PRO A 194 3.51 -8.29 12.93
C PRO A 194 4.31 -9.20 13.86
N SER A 195 4.90 -10.25 13.31
CA SER A 195 5.94 -11.03 13.99
C SER A 195 7.29 -10.31 13.95
N VAL A 196 8.23 -10.78 14.77
CA VAL A 196 9.64 -10.32 14.73
C VAL A 196 10.23 -10.45 13.32
N ASN A 197 9.93 -11.54 12.61
CA ASN A 197 10.46 -11.76 11.27
C ASN A 197 9.85 -10.77 10.26
N ASP A 198 8.54 -10.52 10.35
CA ASP A 198 7.88 -9.53 9.47
C ASP A 198 8.49 -8.13 9.68
N THR A 199 8.80 -7.78 10.93
CA THR A 199 9.45 -6.51 11.24
C THR A 199 10.89 -6.46 10.72
N LEU A 200 11.68 -7.52 10.92
CA LEU A 200 13.05 -7.60 10.43
C LEU A 200 13.11 -7.48 8.90
N ASP A 201 12.28 -8.23 8.17
CA ASP A 201 12.27 -8.20 6.72
C ASP A 201 12.05 -6.76 6.18
N VAL A 202 11.12 -6.00 6.79
CA VAL A 202 10.84 -4.59 6.41
C VAL A 202 12.02 -3.68 6.69
N LEU A 203 12.65 -3.81 7.86
CA LEU A 203 13.74 -2.92 8.26
C LEU A 203 15.06 -3.25 7.55
N GLU A 204 15.31 -4.53 7.24
CA GLU A 204 16.46 -4.98 6.46
C GLU A 204 16.35 -4.49 5.01
N HIS A 205 15.15 -4.59 4.44
CA HIS A 205 14.91 -4.07 3.10
C HIS A 205 15.12 -2.55 3.04
N LEU A 206 14.61 -1.80 4.03
CA LEU A 206 14.90 -0.37 4.13
C LEU A 206 16.41 -0.10 4.15
N GLY A 207 17.15 -0.74 5.05
CA GLY A 207 18.61 -0.58 5.12
C GLY A 207 19.31 -0.88 3.80
N SER A 208 18.90 -1.94 3.12
CA SER A 208 19.47 -2.35 1.83
C SER A 208 19.22 -1.32 0.72
N GLU A 209 18.00 -0.80 0.62
CA GLU A 209 17.65 0.23 -0.38
C GLU A 209 18.37 1.56 -0.11
N LEU A 210 18.49 1.96 1.16
CA LEU A 210 19.23 3.17 1.53
C LEU A 210 20.72 3.04 1.25
N ALA A 211 21.32 1.89 1.55
CA ALA A 211 22.71 1.60 1.19
C ALA A 211 22.93 1.65 -0.32
N ALA A 212 21.98 1.10 -1.10
CA ALA A 212 22.04 1.15 -2.55
C ALA A 212 21.89 2.59 -3.09
N ALA A 213 21.00 3.39 -2.51
CA ALA A 213 20.80 4.80 -2.87
C ALA A 213 22.05 5.65 -2.59
N ASP A 214 22.64 5.52 -1.39
CA ASP A 214 23.88 6.21 -1.05
C ASP A 214 25.03 5.75 -1.96
N ALA A 215 25.21 4.44 -2.19
CA ALA A 215 26.26 3.94 -3.08
C ALA A 215 26.14 4.50 -4.52
N ARG A 216 24.91 4.61 -5.06
CA ARG A 216 24.66 5.26 -6.36
C ARG A 216 25.06 6.74 -6.34
N TYR A 217 24.74 7.45 -5.27
CA TYR A 217 25.12 8.86 -5.11
C TYR A 217 26.63 9.04 -4.98
N GLN A 218 27.30 8.25 -4.12
CA GLN A 218 28.75 8.32 -3.90
C GLN A 218 29.55 8.01 -5.18
N ALA A 219 29.02 7.17 -6.07
CA ALA A 219 29.67 6.87 -7.34
C ALA A 219 29.73 8.08 -8.29
N ALA A 220 28.79 9.03 -8.18
CA ALA A 220 28.73 10.21 -9.06
C ALA A 220 28.01 11.41 -8.40
N PRO A 221 28.64 12.09 -7.41
CA PRO A 221 27.99 13.15 -6.64
C PRO A 221 27.90 14.46 -7.43
N THR A 222 26.85 14.59 -8.23
CA THR A 222 26.51 15.80 -9.00
C THR A 222 25.28 16.50 -8.41
N PRO A 223 25.00 17.77 -8.74
CA PRO A 223 23.76 18.42 -8.31
C PRO A 223 22.49 17.67 -8.73
N VAL A 224 22.49 17.05 -9.92
CA VAL A 224 21.38 16.20 -10.38
C VAL A 224 21.25 14.94 -9.52
N ALA A 225 22.37 14.35 -9.12
CA ALA A 225 22.38 13.16 -8.27
C ALA A 225 21.79 13.41 -6.87
N VAL A 226 21.78 14.65 -6.37
CA VAL A 226 21.11 15.00 -5.10
C VAL A 226 19.58 14.83 -5.22
N ALA A 227 18.99 15.25 -6.34
CA ALA A 227 17.56 15.07 -6.58
C ALA A 227 17.21 13.58 -6.73
N THR A 228 18.01 12.82 -7.47
CA THR A 228 17.84 11.36 -7.59
C THR A 228 18.00 10.65 -6.24
N LEU A 229 18.99 11.02 -5.43
CA LEU A 229 19.16 10.48 -4.08
C LEU A 229 17.93 10.75 -3.22
N MET A 230 17.41 11.98 -3.24
CA MET A 230 16.20 12.33 -2.50
C MET A 230 15.02 11.44 -2.93
N GLU A 231 14.77 11.31 -4.24
CA GLU A 231 13.71 10.45 -4.77
C GLU A 231 13.88 8.99 -4.34
N ASP A 232 15.09 8.43 -4.46
CA ASP A 232 15.40 7.06 -4.04
C ASP A 232 15.14 6.85 -2.54
N VAL A 233 15.57 7.79 -1.69
CA VAL A 233 15.36 7.71 -0.23
C VAL A 233 13.87 7.81 0.12
N TYR A 234 13.12 8.75 -0.46
CA TYR A 234 11.68 8.83 -0.22
C TYR A 234 10.94 7.59 -0.71
N ASN A 235 11.35 6.99 -1.82
CA ASN A 235 10.75 5.75 -2.33
C ASN A 235 11.00 4.58 -1.38
N ALA A 236 12.25 4.40 -0.90
CA ALA A 236 12.59 3.39 0.09
C ALA A 236 11.80 3.60 1.40
N CYS A 237 11.76 4.84 1.89
CA CYS A 237 11.04 5.20 3.10
C CYS A 237 9.52 5.07 2.95
N ALA A 238 8.93 5.32 1.77
CA ALA A 238 7.49 5.24 1.56
C ALA A 238 6.96 3.82 1.74
N ALA A 239 7.70 2.78 1.35
CA ALA A 239 7.33 1.38 1.61
C ALA A 239 7.38 1.07 3.11
N TYR A 240 8.50 1.43 3.75
CA TYR A 240 8.69 1.31 5.20
C TYR A 240 7.59 2.03 6.01
N TRP A 241 7.31 3.29 5.71
CA TRP A 241 6.31 4.09 6.40
C TRP A 241 4.88 3.56 6.20
N THR A 242 4.60 2.92 5.06
CA THR A 242 3.32 2.21 4.85
C THR A 242 3.19 1.04 5.82
N TRP A 243 4.25 0.22 5.97
CA TRP A 243 4.25 -0.87 6.96
C TRP A 243 4.12 -0.38 8.40
N ILE A 244 4.80 0.72 8.75
CA ILE A 244 4.66 1.38 10.05
C ILE A 244 3.21 1.81 10.30
N ALA A 245 2.52 2.35 9.30
CA ALA A 245 1.11 2.69 9.37
C ALA A 245 0.24 1.46 9.62
N TYR A 246 0.48 0.36 8.90
CA TYR A 246 -0.26 -0.88 9.11
C TYR A 246 -0.07 -1.44 10.51
N TRP A 247 1.17 -1.48 11.01
CA TRP A 247 1.44 -1.94 12.37
C TRP A 247 0.74 -1.05 13.39
N ALA A 248 0.80 0.27 13.24
CA ALA A 248 0.09 1.19 14.11
C ALA A 248 -1.43 0.94 14.11
N ALA A 249 -2.02 0.62 12.94
CA ALA A 249 -3.44 0.31 12.83
C ALA A 249 -3.80 -0.99 13.58
N GLN A 250 -2.99 -2.04 13.40
CA GLN A 250 -3.17 -3.33 14.07
C GLN A 250 -3.02 -3.23 15.60
N PHE A 251 -2.13 -2.35 16.08
CA PHE A 251 -1.94 -2.10 17.51
C PHE A 251 -2.98 -1.14 18.10
N ARG A 252 -3.70 -0.33 17.32
CA ARG A 252 -4.61 0.70 17.87
C ARG A 252 -5.73 0.11 18.74
N GLY A 253 -5.94 0.68 19.93
CA GLY A 253 -7.00 0.27 20.87
C GLY A 253 -6.69 -1.02 21.64
N ASN A 254 -5.70 -1.78 21.20
CA ASN A 254 -4.99 -2.70 22.06
C ASN A 254 -3.93 -1.86 22.80
N GLN A 255 -3.92 -1.83 24.12
CA GLN A 255 -2.73 -1.37 24.87
C GLN A 255 -1.52 -2.31 24.67
N ILE A 256 -1.48 -3.07 23.58
CA ILE A 256 -0.37 -3.90 23.16
C ILE A 256 0.63 -2.92 22.54
N LEU A 257 1.50 -2.44 23.41
CA LEU A 257 2.84 -2.02 23.03
C LEU A 257 3.38 -3.02 22.01
N VAL A 258 4.01 -2.52 20.95
CA VAL A 258 4.89 -3.34 20.10
C VAL A 258 5.69 -4.27 21.04
N GLY A 259 5.65 -5.58 20.81
CA GLY A 259 6.22 -6.54 21.75
C GLY A 259 7.67 -6.20 22.10
N ALA A 260 8.10 -6.47 23.34
CA ALA A 260 9.45 -6.15 23.79
C ALA A 260 10.52 -6.80 22.89
N GLU A 261 10.21 -7.97 22.33
CA GLU A 261 11.00 -8.68 21.33
C GLU A 261 11.26 -7.84 20.07
N ILE A 262 10.27 -7.10 19.57
CA ILE A 262 10.43 -6.20 18.42
C ILE A 262 11.16 -4.92 18.85
N GLN A 263 10.76 -4.32 19.98
CA GLN A 263 11.39 -3.08 20.46
C GLN A 263 12.89 -3.24 20.75
N ASN A 264 13.31 -4.45 21.10
CA ASN A 264 14.70 -4.74 21.43
C ASN A 264 15.59 -4.96 20.20
N LEU A 265 15.03 -5.16 19.01
CA LEU A 265 15.79 -5.31 17.77
C LEU A 265 16.66 -4.08 17.52
N ASN A 266 17.90 -4.29 17.07
CA ASN A 266 18.81 -3.18 16.77
C ASN A 266 18.28 -2.32 15.62
N LEU A 267 17.73 -2.96 14.58
CA LEU A 267 17.09 -2.26 13.46
C LEU A 267 15.87 -1.45 13.89
N TRP A 268 15.06 -1.96 14.83
CA TRP A 268 13.92 -1.20 15.37
C TRP A 268 14.41 0.08 16.05
N LYS A 269 15.41 -0.03 16.94
CA LYS A 269 16.00 1.13 17.62
C LYS A 269 16.60 2.12 16.63
N ARG A 270 17.27 1.62 15.58
CA ARG A 270 17.92 2.43 14.55
C ARG A 270 16.92 3.23 13.70
N TYR A 271 15.82 2.62 13.26
CA TYR A 271 14.94 3.22 12.26
C TYR A 271 13.58 3.71 12.79
N VAL A 272 13.06 3.13 13.88
CA VAL A 272 11.69 3.37 14.36
C VAL A 272 11.65 3.92 15.79
N GLY A 273 12.52 3.42 16.67
CA GLY A 273 12.34 3.44 18.13
C GLY A 273 12.02 4.81 18.72
N SER A 274 12.80 5.85 18.41
CA SER A 274 12.59 7.19 18.98
C SER A 274 11.41 7.95 18.40
N THR A 275 10.91 7.56 17.22
CA THR A 275 9.82 8.28 16.52
C THR A 275 8.46 7.58 16.63
N TRP A 276 8.42 6.33 17.08
CA TRP A 276 7.20 5.54 17.21
C TRP A 276 6.14 6.21 18.08
N ALA A 277 6.50 6.63 19.30
CA ALA A 277 5.54 7.23 20.23
C ALA A 277 4.92 8.53 19.69
N ALA A 278 5.74 9.35 19.02
CA ALA A 278 5.27 10.58 18.38
C ALA A 278 4.30 10.28 17.22
N LEU A 279 4.55 9.24 16.42
CA LEU A 279 3.60 8.81 15.39
C LEU A 279 2.27 8.41 16.00
N ILE A 280 2.28 7.50 16.98
CA ILE A 280 1.06 6.97 17.59
C ILE A 280 0.21 8.09 18.17
N GLN A 281 0.83 9.06 18.84
CA GLN A 281 0.11 10.23 19.35
C GLN A 281 -0.60 11.03 18.24
N ILE A 282 0.04 11.22 17.09
CA ILE A 282 -0.59 11.91 15.96
C ILE A 282 -1.72 11.04 15.37
N LEU A 283 -1.48 9.74 15.21
CA LEU A 283 -2.43 8.79 14.64
C LEU A 283 -3.68 8.61 15.51
N ASP A 284 -3.56 8.70 16.83
CA ASP A 284 -4.69 8.62 17.77
C ASP A 284 -5.74 9.71 17.51
N GLU A 285 -5.33 10.85 16.94
CA GLU A 285 -6.23 11.96 16.64
C GLU A 285 -6.86 11.88 15.23
N VAL A 286 -6.45 10.90 14.42
CA VAL A 286 -6.96 10.71 13.05
C VAL A 286 -8.39 10.17 13.11
N PRO A 287 -9.34 10.76 12.34
CA PRO A 287 -10.72 10.27 12.26
C PRO A 287 -10.78 8.98 11.42
N ILE A 288 -10.54 7.86 12.09
CA ILE A 288 -10.50 6.52 11.48
C ILE A 288 -11.87 5.85 11.36
N GLU A 289 -12.78 6.07 12.32
CA GLU A 289 -14.12 5.47 12.32
C GLU A 289 -15.04 6.11 11.28
N ASP A 290 -14.82 7.40 11.01
CA ASP A 290 -15.55 8.14 9.99
C ASP A 290 -14.71 8.23 8.71
N LEU A 291 -14.91 7.26 7.81
CA LEU A 291 -14.35 7.35 6.45
C LEU A 291 -14.93 8.51 5.64
N GLY A 292 -15.90 9.27 6.12
CA GLY A 292 -16.39 10.52 5.52
C GLY A 292 -15.86 11.79 6.20
N ALA A 293 -14.79 11.68 6.99
CA ALA A 293 -14.26 12.79 7.77
C ALA A 293 -14.01 14.06 6.92
N PRO A 294 -14.32 15.27 7.43
CA PRO A 294 -14.13 16.51 6.69
C PRO A 294 -12.68 16.75 6.28
N GLU A 295 -12.47 17.25 5.07
CA GLU A 295 -11.16 17.59 4.49
C GLU A 295 -10.30 18.43 5.46
N ALA A 296 -10.88 19.40 6.15
CA ALA A 296 -10.14 20.26 7.09
C ALA A 296 -9.47 19.46 8.23
N LYS A 297 -10.15 18.44 8.77
CA LYS A 297 -9.60 17.57 9.83
C LYS A 297 -8.51 16.67 9.27
N LEU A 298 -8.74 16.10 8.10
CA LEU A 298 -7.78 15.23 7.43
C LEU A 298 -6.49 16.01 7.13
N ARG A 299 -6.61 17.18 6.50
CA ARG A 299 -5.47 18.08 6.27
C ARG A 299 -4.69 18.44 7.51
N GLN A 300 -5.38 18.69 8.62
CA GLN A 300 -4.71 18.99 9.89
C GLN A 300 -3.86 17.80 10.37
N ALA A 301 -4.35 16.57 10.22
CA ALA A 301 -3.59 15.37 10.53
C ALA A 301 -2.39 15.20 9.59
N ALA A 302 -2.59 15.33 8.27
CA ALA A 302 -1.49 15.25 7.28
C ALA A 302 -0.42 16.31 7.54
N ALA A 303 -0.81 17.54 7.83
CA ALA A 303 0.10 18.62 8.17
C ALA A 303 0.96 18.28 9.40
N ARG A 304 0.39 17.62 10.42
CA ARG A 304 1.15 17.22 11.61
C ARG A 304 2.13 16.10 11.33
N VAL A 305 1.71 15.07 10.59
CA VAL A 305 2.61 13.99 10.17
C VAL A 305 3.74 14.56 9.31
N ALA A 306 3.42 15.40 8.31
CA ALA A 306 4.39 16.02 7.41
C ALA A 306 5.35 16.98 8.11
N ARG A 307 4.90 17.79 9.08
CA ARG A 307 5.75 18.79 9.75
C ARG A 307 6.57 18.22 10.90
N HIS A 308 6.04 17.23 11.61
CA HIS A 308 6.62 16.77 12.86
C HIS A 308 7.22 15.39 12.73
N TRP A 309 6.47 14.44 12.18
CA TRP A 309 6.91 13.05 12.19
C TRP A 309 7.82 12.67 11.02
N VAL A 310 7.46 13.03 9.79
CA VAL A 310 8.26 12.69 8.59
C VAL A 310 9.70 13.21 8.70
N PRO A 311 9.96 14.49 9.06
CA PRO A 311 11.33 14.98 9.18
C PRO A 311 12.10 14.32 10.33
N GLN A 312 11.43 13.99 11.44
CA GLN A 312 12.05 13.27 12.56
C GLN A 312 12.40 11.83 12.19
N SER A 313 11.50 11.13 11.50
CA SER A 313 11.77 9.77 11.00
C SER A 313 12.89 9.78 9.97
N LEU A 314 12.90 10.73 9.05
CA LEU A 314 13.95 10.88 8.04
C LEU A 314 15.30 11.15 8.71
N HIS A 315 15.35 12.06 9.68
CA HIS A 315 16.56 12.36 10.45
C HIS A 315 17.04 11.15 11.25
N GLN A 316 16.12 10.43 11.91
CA GLN A 316 16.45 9.18 12.59
C GLN A 316 17.03 8.15 11.61
N ILE A 317 16.49 8.03 10.39
CA ILE A 317 17.00 7.11 9.37
C ILE A 317 18.41 7.52 8.88
N GLY A 318 18.73 8.81 8.89
CA GLY A 318 20.06 9.33 8.54
C GLY A 318 20.05 10.39 7.45
N PHE A 319 18.90 10.96 7.12
CA PHE A 319 18.77 11.99 6.09
C PHE A 319 18.02 13.20 6.61
N ARG A 320 18.20 14.34 5.96
CA ARG A 320 17.48 15.56 6.32
C ARG A 320 17.10 16.33 5.09
N HIS A 321 15.81 16.64 5.01
CA HIS A 321 15.24 17.44 3.94
C HIS A 321 14.91 18.85 4.47
N VAL A 322 15.47 19.88 3.83
CA VAL A 322 15.29 21.27 4.22
C VAL A 322 14.74 22.06 3.03
N VAL A 323 13.54 22.61 3.20
CA VAL A 323 12.94 23.54 2.24
C VAL A 323 13.03 24.95 2.81
N THR A 324 13.64 25.86 2.04
CA THR A 324 13.77 27.28 2.37
C THR A 324 13.18 28.15 1.25
N PRO A 325 12.92 29.44 1.48
CA PRO A 325 12.55 30.35 0.40
C PRO A 325 13.59 30.43 -0.75
N GLY A 326 14.85 30.09 -0.47
CA GLY A 326 15.95 30.07 -1.44
C GLY A 326 16.11 28.75 -2.21
N GLY A 327 15.29 27.74 -1.92
CA GLY A 327 15.33 26.43 -2.56
C GLY A 327 15.28 25.25 -1.58
N GLU A 328 15.41 24.06 -2.16
CA GLU A 328 15.36 22.76 -1.48
C GLU A 328 16.78 22.21 -1.34
N ALA A 329 17.08 21.61 -0.18
CA ALA A 329 18.37 20.97 0.10
C ALA A 329 18.15 19.62 0.81
N PHE A 330 18.92 18.61 0.40
CA PHE A 330 18.86 17.27 0.94
C PHE A 330 20.24 16.87 1.47
N TYR A 331 20.30 16.38 2.70
CA TYR A 331 21.53 16.07 3.42
C TYR A 331 21.53 14.61 3.86
N ILE A 332 22.73 14.02 3.87
CA ILE A 332 23.03 12.74 4.51
C ILE A 332 23.66 13.07 5.86
N ASP A 333 23.00 12.71 6.95
CA ASP A 333 23.49 12.91 8.31
C ASP A 333 24.26 11.65 8.81
N HIS A 334 23.91 10.47 8.29
CA HIS A 334 24.54 9.18 8.61
C HIS A 334 24.75 8.33 7.35
N TYR A 335 25.88 7.63 7.26
CA TYR A 335 26.23 6.75 6.13
C TYR A 335 26.13 5.26 6.50
N ASP A 336 25.74 4.94 7.74
CA ASP A 336 25.48 3.57 8.18
C ASP A 336 24.00 3.24 7.97
N PHE A 337 23.74 2.29 7.06
CA PHE A 337 22.42 1.75 6.76
C PHE A 337 22.40 0.25 7.09
N PRO A 338 22.34 -0.13 8.37
CA PRO A 338 22.36 -1.55 8.75
C PRO A 338 21.18 -2.30 8.13
N SER A 339 21.48 -3.46 7.56
CA SER A 339 20.52 -4.35 6.87
C SER A 339 20.67 -5.81 7.28
N GLU A 340 21.43 -6.10 8.34
CA GLU A 340 21.65 -7.46 8.85
C GLU A 340 20.75 -7.76 10.06
N ARG A 341 20.42 -9.05 10.23
CA ARG A 341 19.53 -9.64 11.26
C ARG A 341 19.97 -9.49 12.74
N SER A 342 20.93 -8.62 13.05
CA SER A 342 21.63 -8.58 14.35
C SER A 342 20.75 -8.23 15.55
#